data_AF-A0A971QW44-F1
#
_entry.id   AF-A0A971QW44-F1
#
_cell.length_a   1.000
_cell.length_b   1.000
_cell.length_c   1.000
_cell.angle_alpha   90.00
_cell.angle_beta   90.00
_cell.angle_gamma   90.00
#
_symmetry.space_group_name_H-M   'P 1'
#
loop_
_entity.id
_entity.type
_entity.pdbx_description
1 polymer ?
#
loop_
_entity_poly.entity_id
_entity_poly.type
_entity_poly.pdbx_seq_one_letter_code
_entity_poly.pdbx_strand_id
1 'polypeptide(L)' 'MEKKEKMCETCRRKVVFAPCLGCGAGVCETCVQFELIGSGCGCVWPAYYCPNCAWDPYVNPNAAFRDPPKEKRGLTSR' A
#
# COMPACT_ATOMS: atom_id res chain seq x y z
N MET A 1 22.05 -19.42 -11.91
CA MET A 1 21.54 -18.10 -12.30
C MET A 1 21.02 -17.43 -11.03
N GLU A 2 21.64 -16.34 -10.58
CA GLU A 2 21.18 -15.63 -9.39
C GLU A 2 19.90 -14.86 -9.72
N LYS A 3 18.84 -15.08 -8.93
CA LYS A 3 17.56 -14.39 -9.10
C LYS A 3 17.75 -12.97 -8.57
N LYS A 4 17.98 -11.99 -9.44
CA LYS A 4 18.04 -10.57 -9.05
C LYS A 4 16.73 -10.21 -8.34
N GLU A 5 16.83 -9.84 -7.07
CA GLU A 5 15.69 -9.37 -6.29
C GLU A 5 15.16 -8.09 -6.91
N LYS A 6 13.84 -8.04 -7.15
CA LYS A 6 13.20 -6.84 -7.69
C LYS A 6 13.21 -5.76 -6.62
N MET A 7 13.45 -4.51 -7.02
CA MET A 7 13.42 -3.35 -6.13
C MET A 7 12.03 -2.71 -6.11
N CYS A 8 11.60 -2.22 -4.95
CA CYS A 8 10.35 -1.52 -4.75
C CYS A 8 10.17 -0.37 -5.75
N GLU A 9 9.06 -0.36 -6.46
CA GLU A 9 8.76 0.63 -7.49
C GLU A 9 8.34 1.99 -6.90
N THR A 10 7.95 2.02 -5.62
CA THR A 10 7.62 3.27 -4.90
C THR A 10 8.86 4.02 -4.42
N CYS A 11 9.79 3.36 -3.71
CA CYS A 11 10.93 4.04 -3.09
C CYS A 11 12.29 3.73 -3.74
N ARG A 12 12.38 2.68 -4.55
CA ARG A 12 13.62 2.21 -5.22
C ARG A 12 14.80 1.91 -4.29
N ARG A 13 14.55 1.75 -2.97
CA ARG A 13 15.59 1.57 -1.94
C ARG A 13 15.61 0.18 -1.31
N LYS A 14 14.47 -0.51 -1.29
CA LYS A 14 14.30 -1.80 -0.62
C LYS A 14 13.77 -2.82 -1.62
N VAL A 15 14.03 -4.10 -1.33
CA VAL A 15 13.51 -5.23 -2.12
C VAL A 15 11.98 -5.28 -2.09
N VAL A 16 11.38 -5.84 -3.14
CA VAL A 16 9.94 -6.08 -3.23
C VAL A 16 9.55 -7.14 -2.20
N PHE A 17 8.55 -6.82 -1.41
CA PHE A 17 7.90 -7.72 -0.46
C PHE A 17 6.67 -8.37 -1.08
N ALA A 18 5.80 -7.57 -1.68
CA ALA A 18 4.55 -8.03 -2.30
C ALA A 18 4.24 -7.20 -3.56
N PRO A 19 3.51 -7.75 -4.53
CA PRO A 19 2.90 -6.97 -5.60
C PRO A 19 1.68 -6.20 -5.06
N CYS A 20 1.46 -4.99 -5.58
CA CYS A 20 0.24 -4.23 -5.34
C CYS A 20 -0.96 -4.96 -5.97
N LEU A 21 -2.02 -5.19 -5.20
CA LEU A 21 -3.25 -5.85 -5.69
C LEU A 21 -3.95 -5.04 -6.79
N GLY A 22 -3.82 -3.71 -6.78
CA GLY A 22 -4.46 -2.83 -7.75
C GLY A 22 -3.73 -2.72 -9.09
N CYS A 23 -2.42 -2.42 -9.06
CA CYS A 23 -1.64 -2.12 -10.28
C CYS A 23 -0.51 -3.12 -10.56
N GLY A 24 -0.29 -4.11 -9.70
CA GLY A 24 0.78 -5.12 -9.85
C GLY A 24 2.19 -4.64 -9.52
N ALA A 25 2.41 -3.35 -9.28
CA ALA A 25 3.73 -2.80 -8.95
C ALA A 25 4.32 -3.45 -7.70
N GLY A 26 5.60 -3.81 -7.74
CA GLY A 26 6.31 -4.38 -6.60
C GLY A 26 6.54 -3.34 -5.50
N VAL A 27 6.08 -3.61 -4.28
CA VAL A 27 6.21 -2.73 -3.12
C VAL A 27 6.99 -3.40 -1.99
N CYS A 28 7.80 -2.63 -1.26
CA CYS A 28 8.50 -3.11 -0.06
C CYS A 28 7.62 -3.00 1.19
N GLU A 29 8.03 -3.69 2.27
CA GLU A 29 7.35 -3.70 3.58
C GLU A 29 7.08 -2.31 4.18
N THR A 30 7.88 -1.31 3.83
CA THR A 30 7.71 0.07 4.35
C THR A 30 6.77 0.91 3.50
N CYS A 31 6.70 0.66 2.20
CA CYS A 31 5.84 1.42 1.28
C CYS A 31 4.46 0.80 1.12
N VAL A 32 4.33 -0.49 1.39
CA VAL A 32 3.06 -1.20 1.26
C VAL A 32 2.04 -0.68 2.28
N GLN A 33 0.79 -0.62 1.84
CA GLN A 33 -0.37 -0.44 2.70
C GLN A 33 -1.09 -1.77 2.81
N PHE A 34 -1.17 -2.28 4.03
CA PHE A 34 -1.91 -3.49 4.34
C PHE A 34 -3.37 -3.16 4.60
N GLU A 35 -4.26 -3.96 4.03
CA GLU A 35 -5.71 -3.87 4.16
C GLU A 35 -6.29 -5.27 4.39
N LEU A 36 -7.44 -5.31 5.06
CA LEU A 36 -8.27 -6.51 5.16
C LEU A 36 -9.53 -6.30 4.32
N ILE A 37 -9.75 -7.19 3.35
CA ILE A 37 -10.92 -7.14 2.47
C ILE A 37 -11.84 -8.30 2.81
N GLY A 38 -13.03 -7.99 3.29
CA GLY A 38 -14.09 -8.97 3.51
C GLY A 38 -14.81 -9.33 2.21
N SER A 39 -15.13 -10.61 2.04
CA SER A 39 -16.12 -11.05 1.06
C SER A 39 -17.43 -11.43 1.77
N GLY A 40 -18.56 -11.29 1.07
CA GLY A 40 -19.90 -11.50 1.64
C GLY A 40 -20.18 -12.91 2.22
N CYS A 41 -19.28 -13.87 2.04
CA CYS A 41 -19.33 -15.20 2.67
C CYS A 41 -18.60 -15.28 4.02
N GLY A 42 -18.12 -14.16 4.57
CA GLY A 42 -17.39 -14.13 5.85
C GLY A 42 -15.89 -14.43 5.72
N CYS A 43 -15.36 -14.60 4.52
CA CYS A 43 -13.91 -14.69 4.32
C CYS A 43 -13.29 -13.29 4.39
N VAL A 44 -12.09 -13.21 4.96
CA VAL A 44 -11.29 -11.98 5.01
C VAL A 44 -9.95 -12.25 4.36
N TRP A 45 -9.58 -11.43 3.40
CA TRP A 45 -8.36 -11.57 2.62
C TRP A 45 -7.37 -10.45 2.92
N PRO A 46 -6.07 -10.78 3.10
CA PRO A 46 -5.02 -9.76 3.17
C PRO A 46 -4.82 -9.14 1.79
N ALA A 47 -4.85 -7.82 1.72
CA ALA A 47 -4.57 -7.05 0.52
C ALA A 47 -3.40 -6.10 0.76
N TYR A 48 -2.50 -6.04 -0.22
CA TYR A 48 -1.32 -5.20 -0.19
C TYR A 48 -1.41 -4.20 -1.33
N TYR A 49 -1.43 -2.90 -1.02
CA TYR A 49 -1.52 -1.83 -2.00
C TYR A 49 -0.27 -0.95 -1.98
N CYS A 50 0.06 -0.34 -3.12
CA CYS A 50 0.98 0.80 -3.15
C CYS A 50 0.30 2.05 -2.57
N PRO A 51 1.06 3.10 -2.20
CA PRO A 51 0.48 4.31 -1.63
C PRO A 51 -0.61 4.94 -2.49
N ASN A 52 -0.50 4.87 -3.83
CA ASN A 52 -1.51 5.45 -4.71
C ASN A 52 -2.81 4.63 -4.71
N CYS A 53 -2.72 3.32 -4.97
CA CYS A 53 -3.91 2.46 -5.03
C CYS A 53 -4.62 2.32 -3.68
N ALA A 54 -3.91 2.52 -2.56
CA ALA A 54 -4.53 2.50 -1.24
C ALA A 54 -5.58 3.60 -1.05
N TRP A 55 -5.44 4.73 -1.77
CA TRP A 55 -6.34 5.89 -1.71
C TRP A 55 -7.31 5.98 -2.89
N ASP A 56 -7.24 5.06 -3.86
CA ASP A 56 -8.12 5.08 -5.02
C ASP A 56 -9.42 4.31 -4.73
N PRO A 57 -10.58 4.99 -4.64
CA PRO A 57 -11.87 4.36 -4.33
C PRO A 57 -12.38 3.42 -5.42
N TYR A 58 -11.80 3.47 -6.64
CA TYR A 58 -12.14 2.53 -7.71
C TYR A 58 -11.30 1.24 -7.65
N VAL A 59 -10.28 1.19 -6.77
CA VAL A 59 -9.33 0.07 -6.67
C VAL A 59 -9.33 -0.57 -5.29
N ASN A 60 -9.35 0.23 -4.22
CA ASN A 60 -9.39 -0.23 -2.84
C ASN A 60 -10.78 0.06 -2.24
N PRO A 61 -11.59 -0.96 -1.91
CA PRO A 61 -12.91 -0.76 -1.32
C PRO A 61 -12.84 -0.04 0.04
N ASN A 62 -11.71 -0.11 0.74
CA ASN A 62 -11.52 0.58 2.01
C ASN A 62 -11.07 2.04 1.84
N ALA A 63 -10.73 2.51 0.63
CA ALA A 63 -10.14 3.83 0.42
C ALA A 63 -11.01 4.97 0.94
N ALA A 64 -12.34 4.86 0.78
CA ALA A 64 -13.29 5.87 1.23
C ALA A 64 -13.37 6.00 2.76
N PHE A 65 -12.90 4.99 3.50
CA PHE A 65 -12.93 4.96 4.98
C PHE A 65 -11.59 5.32 5.60
N ARG A 66 -10.58 5.68 4.79
CA ARG A 66 -9.26 6.03 5.28
C ARG A 66 -9.25 7.48 5.77
N ASP A 67 -8.71 7.70 6.97
CA ASP A 67 -8.50 9.05 7.52
C ASP A 67 -7.47 9.81 6.68
N PRO A 68 -7.79 10.97 6.09
CA PRO A 68 -6.84 11.72 5.27
C PRO A 68 -5.54 11.95 6.05
N PRO A 69 -4.37 11.95 5.37
CA PRO A 69 -3.10 12.16 6.04
C PRO A 69 -3.19 13.42 6.89
N LYS A 70 -3.02 13.29 8.21
CA LYS A 70 -2.98 14.46 9.11
C LYS A 70 -1.91 15.38 8.55
N GLU A 71 -2.33 16.53 8.03
CA GLU A 71 -1.43 17.59 7.63
C GLU A 71 -0.42 17.77 8.76
N LYS A 72 0.87 17.80 8.43
CA LYS A 72 1.93 17.98 9.43
C LYS A 72 1.56 19.24 10.20
N ARG A 73 1.03 19.11 11.42
CA ARG A 73 0.86 20.24 12.34
C ARG A 73 2.25 20.86 12.42
N GLY A 74 2.37 22.04 11.81
CA GLY A 74 3.63 22.73 11.71
C GLY A 74 4.24 22.79 13.10
N LEU A 75 5.42 22.18 13.26
CA LEU A 75 6.29 22.48 14.37
C LEU A 75 6.77 23.91 14.13
N THR A 76 5.92 24.89 14.46
CA THR A 76 6.34 26.28 14.54
C THR A 76 7.26 26.34 15.74
N SER A 77 8.56 26.37 15.45
CA SER A 77 9.57 26.84 16.38
C SER A 77 9.15 28.24 16.85
N ARG A 78 8.86 28.34 18.14
CA ARG A 78 8.96 29.57 18.94
C ARG A 78 9.53 29.17 20.28
#